data_AF-A0A6G0EDA0-F1
#
_entry.id   AF-A0A6G0EDA0-F1
#
_cell.length_a   1.000
_cell.length_b   1.000
_cell.length_c   1.000
_cell.angle_alpha   90.00
_cell.angle_beta   90.00
_cell.angle_gamma   90.00
#
_symmetry.space_group_name_H-M   'P 1'
#
loop_
_entity.id
_entity.type
_entity.pdbx_description
1 polymer ?
#
loop_
_entity_poly.entity_id
_entity_poly.type
_entity_poly.pdbx_seq_one_letter_code
_entity_poly.pdbx_strand_id
1 'polypeptide(L)'
;MLRGHVIDIVPGAGYQGVVYDQWVVVQSSNNTELKVFDNTVLVASDVHVGRECELTLLAQPSKIEQKAEPPLGIDIESQDDIILTGRVIDTAVRDIWHPEPDRPLLALDVGAGEVLVTTIPELGRQLDDGDVTIGDYLQVVAYRVDLLEIETLSSES
;
A
#
# COMPACT_ATOMS: atom_id res chain seq x y z
N MET A 1 -4.11 4.42 -7.36
CA MET A 1 -4.87 4.07 -6.13
C MET A 1 -5.44 2.66 -6.20
N LEU A 2 -5.62 2.00 -5.04
CA LEU A 2 -6.17 0.64 -4.92
C LEU A 2 -7.70 0.71 -4.72
N ARG A 3 -8.48 -0.13 -5.39
CA ARG A 3 -9.93 -0.22 -5.14
C ARG A 3 -10.28 -1.46 -4.33
N GLY A 4 -11.14 -1.29 -3.33
CA GLY A 4 -11.57 -2.40 -2.48
C GLY A 4 -12.72 -2.05 -1.55
N HIS A 5 -13.23 -3.06 -0.85
CA HIS A 5 -14.25 -2.90 0.18
C HIS A 5 -13.59 -2.90 1.55
N VAL A 6 -13.89 -1.89 2.38
CA VAL A 6 -13.49 -1.95 3.80
C VAL A 6 -14.41 -2.93 4.50
N ILE A 7 -13.84 -4.05 4.98
CA ILE A 7 -14.59 -5.11 5.67
C ILE A 7 -14.66 -4.80 7.17
N ASP A 8 -13.55 -4.37 7.74
CA ASP A 8 -13.44 -4.22 9.19
C ASP A 8 -12.40 -3.17 9.56
N ILE A 9 -12.54 -2.61 10.77
CA ILE A 9 -11.56 -1.74 11.39
C ILE A 9 -11.25 -2.31 12.78
N VAL A 10 -10.04 -2.82 12.94
CA VAL A 10 -9.58 -3.46 14.17
C VAL A 10 -8.76 -2.44 14.97
N PRO A 11 -9.26 -1.93 16.10
CA PRO A 11 -8.51 -1.00 16.92
C PRO A 11 -7.24 -1.67 17.47
N GLY A 12 -6.12 -0.95 17.42
CA GLY A 12 -4.85 -1.39 17.99
C GLY A 12 -4.65 -0.80 19.39
N ALA A 13 -3.74 0.16 19.51
CA ALA A 13 -3.45 0.83 20.76
C ALA A 13 -4.48 1.93 21.09
N GLY A 14 -4.95 1.95 22.34
CA GLY A 14 -5.84 3.01 22.83
C GLY A 14 -5.63 3.31 24.32
N TYR A 15 -5.93 4.53 24.74
CA TYR A 15 -5.88 4.97 26.14
C TYR A 15 -7.10 5.82 26.47
N GLN A 16 -7.77 5.52 27.58
CA GLN A 16 -8.95 6.25 28.07
C GLN A 16 -10.07 6.43 27.00
N GLY A 17 -10.26 5.42 26.15
CA GLY A 17 -11.30 5.45 25.11
C GLY A 17 -10.90 6.18 23.82
N VAL A 18 -9.67 6.70 23.73
CA VAL A 18 -9.08 7.25 22.50
C VAL A 18 -8.22 6.17 21.85
N VAL A 19 -8.48 5.89 20.56
CA VAL A 19 -7.66 4.99 19.73
C VAL A 19 -6.55 5.83 19.08
N TYR A 20 -5.32 5.32 19.06
CA TYR A 20 -4.14 6.00 18.47
C TYR A 20 -3.60 5.32 17.22
N ASP A 21 -3.91 4.04 17.04
CA ASP A 21 -3.69 3.33 15.79
C ASP A 21 -4.77 2.26 15.59
N GLN A 22 -4.97 1.89 14.33
CA GLN A 22 -5.91 0.85 13.95
C GLN A 22 -5.44 0.13 12.70
N TRP A 23 -6.02 -1.04 12.47
CA TRP A 23 -5.84 -1.79 11.25
C TRP A 23 -7.14 -1.78 10.45
N VAL A 24 -7.05 -1.50 9.16
CA VAL A 24 -8.18 -1.53 8.24
C VAL A 24 -8.06 -2.79 7.42
N VAL A 25 -9.09 -3.62 7.43
CA VAL A 25 -9.17 -4.83 6.60
C VAL A 25 -9.89 -4.47 5.32
N VAL A 26 -9.17 -4.60 4.19
CA VAL A 26 -9.65 -4.22 2.87
C VAL A 26 -9.67 -5.44 1.99
N GLN A 27 -10.82 -5.75 1.38
CA GLN A 27 -10.89 -6.75 0.34
C GLN A 27 -10.75 -6.10 -1.03
N SER A 28 -9.67 -6.41 -1.74
CA SER A 28 -9.47 -5.97 -3.12
C SER A 28 -10.42 -6.69 -4.08
N SER A 29 -10.51 -6.18 -5.32
CA SER A 29 -11.38 -6.69 -6.38
C SER A 29 -11.16 -8.17 -6.76
N ASN A 30 -10.00 -8.73 -6.43
CA ASN A 30 -9.67 -10.14 -6.62
C ASN A 30 -9.96 -11.02 -5.38
N ASN A 31 -10.70 -10.51 -4.40
CA ASN A 31 -11.02 -11.14 -3.11
C ASN A 31 -9.83 -11.37 -2.15
N THR A 32 -8.65 -10.78 -2.42
CA THR A 32 -7.57 -10.79 -1.43
C THR A 32 -7.90 -9.84 -0.29
N GLU A 33 -7.80 -10.31 0.96
CA GLU A 33 -7.98 -9.49 2.16
C GLU A 33 -6.64 -8.92 2.61
N LEU A 34 -6.46 -7.61 2.47
CA LEU A 34 -5.26 -6.90 2.90
C LEU A 34 -5.52 -6.20 4.23
N LYS A 35 -4.62 -6.39 5.19
CA LYS A 35 -4.63 -5.67 6.46
C LYS A 35 -3.67 -4.48 6.36
N VAL A 36 -4.20 -3.26 6.32
CA VAL A 36 -3.42 -2.02 6.21
C VAL A 36 -3.43 -1.26 7.53
N PHE A 37 -2.32 -0.61 7.87
CA PHE A 37 -2.14 0.13 9.10
C PHE A 37 -2.58 1.58 8.92
N ASP A 38 -3.52 2.05 9.74
CA ASP A 38 -3.87 3.46 9.83
C ASP A 38 -3.19 4.05 11.08
N ASN A 39 -2.09 4.77 10.83
CA ASN A 39 -1.24 5.37 11.85
C ASN A 39 -1.72 6.76 12.31
N THR A 40 -2.82 7.28 11.74
CA THR A 40 -3.33 8.62 12.08
C THR A 40 -4.70 8.62 12.74
N VAL A 41 -5.43 7.49 12.69
CA VAL A 41 -6.79 7.31 13.28
C VAL A 41 -7.82 8.31 12.75
N LEU A 42 -7.47 9.06 11.71
CA LEU A 42 -8.32 10.05 11.07
C LEU A 42 -8.65 9.68 9.63
N VAL A 43 -7.93 8.72 9.04
CA VAL A 43 -8.15 8.32 7.65
C VAL A 43 -9.32 7.36 7.58
N ALA A 44 -9.27 6.23 8.30
CA ALA A 44 -10.39 5.31 8.32
C ALA A 44 -11.34 5.56 9.51
N SER A 45 -12.64 5.50 9.26
CA SER A 45 -13.67 5.51 10.29
C SER A 45 -14.80 4.56 9.92
N ASP A 46 -15.65 4.21 10.90
CA ASP A 46 -16.74 3.23 10.75
C ASP A 46 -17.69 3.53 9.56
N VAL A 47 -17.74 4.78 9.08
CA VAL A 47 -18.57 5.17 7.93
C VAL A 47 -18.10 4.53 6.61
N HIS A 48 -16.86 4.07 6.55
CA HIS A 48 -16.29 3.39 5.38
C HIS A 48 -16.57 1.88 5.38
N VAL A 49 -16.88 1.29 6.54
CA VAL A 49 -17.13 -0.15 6.66
C VAL A 49 -18.34 -0.57 5.82
N GLY A 50 -18.15 -1.63 5.03
CA GLY A 50 -19.14 -2.15 4.10
C GLY A 50 -19.30 -1.34 2.80
N ARG A 51 -18.42 -0.35 2.56
CA ARG A 51 -18.44 0.46 1.33
C ARG A 51 -17.28 0.14 0.42
N GLU A 52 -17.53 0.29 -0.87
CA GLU A 52 -16.47 0.34 -1.87
C GLU A 52 -15.73 1.68 -1.74
N CYS A 53 -14.40 1.61 -1.65
CA CYS A 53 -13.53 2.74 -1.46
C CYS A 53 -12.35 2.69 -2.44
N GLU A 54 -11.82 3.87 -2.74
CA GLU A 54 -10.51 4.03 -3.34
C GLU A 54 -9.51 4.38 -2.23
N LEU A 55 -8.39 3.67 -2.18
CA LEU A 55 -7.40 3.75 -1.11
C LEU A 55 -6.04 4.12 -1.68
N THR A 56 -5.37 5.07 -1.02
CA THR A 56 -3.96 5.37 -1.25
C THR A 56 -3.14 4.63 -0.21
N LEU A 57 -2.33 3.68 -0.67
CA LEU A 57 -1.54 2.79 0.19
C LEU A 57 -0.04 3.03 0.03
N LEU A 58 0.70 2.91 1.13
CA LEU A 58 2.15 3.00 1.18
C LEU A 58 2.76 1.72 1.75
N ALA A 59 3.43 0.95 0.89
CA ALA A 59 4.20 -0.21 1.28
C ALA A 59 5.56 0.19 1.87
N GLN A 60 5.89 -0.39 3.02
CA GLN A 60 7.19 -0.31 3.64
C GLN A 60 7.95 -1.62 3.39
N PRO A 61 8.88 -1.66 2.43
CA PRO A 61 9.52 -2.89 2.00
C PRO A 61 10.58 -3.35 3.00
N SER A 62 10.59 -4.64 3.30
CA SER A 62 11.72 -5.34 3.92
C SER A 62 12.69 -5.87 2.87
N LYS A 63 12.17 -6.22 1.69
CA LYS A 63 12.94 -6.77 0.58
C LYS A 63 12.30 -6.41 -0.77
N ILE A 64 13.13 -6.20 -1.78
CA ILE A 64 12.70 -5.95 -3.15
C ILE A 64 13.49 -6.85 -4.09
N GLU A 65 12.80 -7.47 -5.04
CA GLU A 65 13.42 -8.29 -6.08
C GLU A 65 12.88 -7.88 -7.44
N GLN A 66 13.77 -7.58 -8.39
CA GLN A 66 13.39 -7.43 -9.79
C GLN A 66 13.05 -8.80 -10.38
N LYS A 67 11.98 -8.86 -11.16
CA LYS A 67 11.51 -10.07 -11.83
C LYS A 67 11.53 -9.84 -13.33
N ALA A 68 11.80 -10.92 -14.07
CA ALA A 68 11.71 -10.87 -15.53
C ALA A 68 10.26 -10.60 -15.97
N GLU A 69 9.32 -11.46 -15.56
CA GLU A 69 7.87 -11.30 -15.82
C GLU A 69 7.05 -12.13 -14.79
N PRO A 70 6.62 -11.54 -13.67
CA PRO A 70 5.76 -12.21 -12.70
C PRO A 70 4.26 -11.89 -12.94
N PRO A 71 3.33 -12.71 -12.41
CA PRO A 71 1.93 -12.31 -12.34
C PRO A 71 1.77 -11.07 -11.44
N LEU A 72 0.90 -10.14 -11.84
CA LEU A 72 0.50 -9.02 -10.99
C LEU A 72 -0.39 -9.54 -9.86
N GLY A 73 -0.16 -9.07 -8.64
CA GLY A 73 -1.02 -9.44 -7.53
C GLY A 73 -0.53 -9.05 -6.15
N ILE A 74 -1.34 -9.42 -5.18
CA ILE A 74 -1.11 -9.28 -3.75
C ILE A 74 -1.24 -10.68 -3.16
N ASP A 75 -0.16 -11.16 -2.56
CA ASP A 75 -0.11 -12.43 -1.84
C ASP A 75 0.24 -12.17 -0.38
N ILE A 76 -0.28 -13.00 0.52
CA ILE A 76 -0.03 -12.90 1.96
C ILE A 76 0.65 -14.20 2.38
N GLU A 77 1.95 -14.12 2.66
CA GLU A 77 2.74 -15.27 3.08
C GLU A 77 2.96 -15.23 4.59
N SER A 78 2.40 -16.21 5.31
CA SER A 78 2.43 -16.28 6.79
C SER A 78 1.88 -15.00 7.46
N GLN A 79 1.78 -14.96 8.79
CA GLN A 79 0.90 -14.00 9.47
C GLN A 79 1.33 -12.52 9.41
N ASP A 80 2.46 -12.16 8.80
CA ASP A 80 3.02 -10.80 8.91
C ASP A 80 3.54 -10.17 7.60
N ASP A 81 3.93 -10.96 6.58
CA ASP A 81 4.55 -10.40 5.35
C ASP A 81 3.54 -10.29 4.20
N ILE A 82 3.44 -9.08 3.63
CA ILE A 82 2.61 -8.80 2.44
C ILE A 82 3.52 -8.79 1.22
N ILE A 83 3.25 -9.64 0.24
CA ILE A 83 3.97 -9.69 -1.02
C ILE A 83 3.17 -8.96 -2.09
N LEU A 84 3.71 -7.85 -2.57
CA LEU A 84 3.16 -7.05 -3.65
C LEU A 84 3.99 -7.31 -4.89
N THR A 85 3.37 -7.87 -5.92
CA THR A 85 4.04 -8.10 -7.19
C THR A 85 3.39 -7.26 -8.26
N GLY A 86 4.18 -6.40 -8.91
CA GLY A 86 3.60 -5.42 -9.81
C GLY A 86 4.56 -4.84 -10.82
N ARG A 87 4.01 -4.01 -11.71
CA ARG A 87 4.77 -3.27 -12.72
C ARG A 87 5.05 -1.85 -12.23
N VAL A 88 6.28 -1.39 -12.37
CA VAL A 88 6.65 -0.01 -12.08
C VAL A 88 5.95 0.91 -13.08
N ILE A 89 5.17 1.86 -12.57
CA ILE A 89 4.44 2.84 -13.40
C ILE A 89 4.96 4.27 -13.20
N ASP A 90 5.56 4.56 -12.05
CA ASP A 90 6.26 5.82 -11.78
C ASP A 90 7.42 5.55 -10.80
N THR A 91 8.52 6.28 -10.96
CA THR A 91 9.74 6.19 -10.15
C THR A 91 10.06 7.50 -9.42
N ALA A 92 9.26 8.54 -9.63
CA ALA A 92 9.49 9.88 -9.13
C ALA A 92 8.23 10.48 -8.48
N VAL A 93 7.46 9.65 -7.78
CA VAL A 93 6.29 10.13 -7.04
C VAL A 93 6.80 11.01 -5.90
N ARG A 94 6.45 12.29 -5.96
CA ARG A 94 6.84 13.27 -4.95
C ARG A 94 6.07 12.97 -3.67
N ASP A 95 6.82 12.93 -2.58
CA ASP A 95 6.35 12.51 -1.27
C ASP A 95 5.07 13.25 -0.87
N ILE A 96 3.97 12.49 -0.73
CA ILE A 96 2.69 13.00 -0.25
C ILE A 96 2.69 12.98 1.28
N TRP A 97 3.54 12.16 1.94
CA TRP A 97 3.57 12.00 3.40
C TRP A 97 4.88 11.36 3.97
N HIS A 98 5.76 12.21 4.51
CA HIS A 98 6.73 12.04 5.66
C HIS A 98 8.25 12.29 5.35
N PRO A 99 9.17 12.14 6.32
CA PRO A 99 9.91 13.22 7.00
C PRO A 99 11.31 13.54 6.43
N GLU A 100 11.78 12.79 5.43
CA GLU A 100 13.07 12.98 4.80
C GLU A 100 12.83 13.63 3.42
N PRO A 101 13.08 14.94 3.26
CA PRO A 101 13.03 15.55 1.95
C PRO A 101 13.95 14.77 1.00
N ASP A 102 13.46 14.54 -0.22
CA ASP A 102 14.23 14.08 -1.39
C ASP A 102 14.37 12.56 -1.63
N ARG A 103 13.60 11.69 -0.96
CA ARG A 103 13.49 10.27 -1.42
C ARG A 103 12.25 10.06 -2.29
N PRO A 104 12.40 9.72 -3.58
CA PRO A 104 11.26 9.48 -4.45
C PRO A 104 10.51 8.22 -4.00
N LEU A 105 9.18 8.26 -4.05
CA LEU A 105 8.36 7.07 -3.94
C LEU A 105 8.26 6.39 -5.31
N LEU A 106 8.13 5.06 -5.29
CA LEU A 106 7.85 4.27 -6.49
C LEU A 106 6.37 3.91 -6.51
N ALA A 107 5.72 4.07 -7.66
CA ALA A 107 4.36 3.57 -7.87
C ALA A 107 4.39 2.21 -8.56
N LEU A 108 3.70 1.24 -7.96
CA LEU A 108 3.63 -0.14 -8.41
C LEU A 108 2.18 -0.50 -8.74
N ASP A 109 1.90 -0.87 -9.99
CA ASP A 109 0.63 -1.46 -10.40
C ASP A 109 0.62 -2.96 -10.07
N VAL A 110 -0.20 -3.37 -9.12
CA VAL A 110 -0.35 -4.75 -8.65
C VAL A 110 -1.58 -5.46 -9.25
N GLY A 111 -2.16 -4.90 -10.31
CA GLY A 111 -3.34 -5.45 -11.01
C GLY A 111 -4.68 -5.20 -10.32
N ALA A 112 -4.70 -5.04 -9.00
CA ALA A 112 -5.84 -4.56 -8.23
C ALA A 112 -5.90 -3.03 -8.12
N GLY A 113 -4.87 -2.35 -8.63
CA GLY A 113 -4.66 -0.91 -8.54
C GLY A 113 -3.19 -0.60 -8.26
N GLU A 114 -2.94 0.65 -7.92
CA GLU A 114 -1.59 1.14 -7.64
C GLU A 114 -1.34 1.25 -6.14
N VAL A 115 -0.13 0.86 -5.73
CA VAL A 115 0.41 0.98 -4.38
C VAL A 115 1.72 1.77 -4.45
N LEU A 116 1.89 2.74 -3.55
CA LEU A 116 3.14 3.47 -3.38
C LEU A 116 4.13 2.63 -2.57
N VAL A 117 5.41 2.72 -2.89
CA VAL A 117 6.47 1.95 -2.24
C VAL A 117 7.57 2.90 -1.79
N THR A 118 7.92 2.86 -0.51
CA THR A 118 9.07 3.61 0.01
C THR A 118 10.38 3.01 -0.48
N THR A 119 11.41 3.82 -0.72
CA THR A 119 12.72 3.33 -1.13
C THR A 119 13.55 2.86 0.06
N ILE A 120 14.01 1.60 0.03
CA ILE A 120 15.15 1.15 0.83
C ILE A 120 16.47 1.56 0.14
N PRO A 121 17.61 1.65 0.87
CA PRO A 121 18.90 2.06 0.28
C PRO A 121 19.37 1.24 -0.93
N GLU A 122 18.92 -0.01 -1.05
CA GLU A 122 19.17 -0.84 -2.23
C GLU A 122 18.37 -0.36 -3.45
N LEU A 123 17.05 -0.22 -3.32
CA LEU A 123 16.19 0.30 -4.39
C LEU A 123 16.56 1.73 -4.78
N GLY A 124 16.88 2.60 -3.81
CA GLY A 124 17.31 3.97 -4.09
C GLY A 124 18.51 3.99 -5.04
N ARG A 125 19.53 3.15 -4.78
CA ARG A 125 20.69 3.01 -5.68
C ARG A 125 20.29 2.46 -7.05
N GLN A 126 19.44 1.44 -7.11
CA GLN A 126 18.97 0.87 -8.37
C GLN A 126 18.20 1.89 -9.22
N LEU A 127 17.45 2.81 -8.60
CA LEU A 127 16.77 3.91 -9.28
C LEU A 127 17.78 4.97 -9.77
N ASP A 128 18.73 5.36 -8.92
CA ASP A 128 19.77 6.35 -9.27
C ASP A 128 20.68 5.86 -10.40
N ASP A 129 21.02 4.57 -10.40
CA ASP A 129 21.88 3.91 -11.39
C ASP A 129 21.11 3.56 -12.69
N GLY A 130 19.77 3.64 -12.66
CA GLY A 130 18.89 3.32 -13.80
C GLY A 130 18.69 1.83 -14.04
N ASP A 131 18.98 0.98 -13.06
CA ASP A 131 18.76 -0.47 -13.08
C ASP A 131 17.29 -0.85 -12.92
N VAL A 132 16.50 0.03 -12.29
CA VAL A 132 15.04 -0.08 -12.18
C VAL A 132 14.39 1.11 -12.88
N THR A 133 13.48 0.82 -13.80
CA THR A 133 12.82 1.81 -14.66
C THR A 133 11.32 1.54 -14.80
N ILE A 134 10.59 2.51 -15.35
CA ILE A 134 9.16 2.35 -15.66
C ILE A 134 8.99 1.19 -16.65
N GLY A 135 8.11 0.25 -16.31
CA GLY A 135 7.83 -0.95 -17.09
C GLY A 135 8.45 -2.22 -16.51
N ASP A 136 9.44 -2.10 -15.62
CA ASP A 136 10.02 -3.25 -14.93
C ASP A 136 9.03 -3.87 -13.96
N TYR A 137 9.25 -5.15 -13.65
CA TYR A 137 8.46 -5.86 -12.66
C TYR A 137 9.23 -6.02 -11.36
N LEU A 138 8.59 -5.66 -10.25
CA LEU A 138 9.14 -5.82 -8.92
C LEU A 138 8.23 -6.73 -8.09
N GLN A 139 8.87 -7.60 -7.31
CA GLN A 139 8.26 -8.23 -6.15
C GLN A 139 8.76 -7.50 -4.91
N VAL A 140 7.82 -6.96 -4.15
CA VAL A 140 8.05 -6.22 -2.92
C VAL A 140 7.52 -7.04 -1.76
N VAL A 141 8.40 -7.44 -0.86
CA VAL A 141 7.99 -8.01 0.43
C VAL A 141 7.92 -6.84 1.41
N ALA A 142 6.72 -6.54 1.89
CA ALA A 142 6.45 -5.44 2.80
C ALA A 142 6.17 -5.97 4.20
N TYR A 143 6.87 -5.40 5.19
CA TYR A 143 6.62 -5.70 6.60
C TYR A 143 5.42 -4.91 7.16
N ARG A 144 5.01 -3.85 6.45
CA ARG A 144 3.81 -3.06 6.75
C ARG A 144 3.32 -2.35 5.50
N VAL A 145 2.01 -2.22 5.36
CA VAL A 145 1.36 -1.36 4.37
C VAL A 145 0.51 -0.35 5.13
N ASP A 146 0.79 0.94 4.94
CA ASP A 146 0.08 2.03 5.60
C ASP A 146 -1.04 2.56 4.71
N LEU A 147 -2.15 2.96 5.33
CA LEU A 147 -3.23 3.69 4.70
C LEU A 147 -2.95 5.19 4.79
N LEU A 148 -2.78 5.84 3.64
CA LEU A 148 -2.56 7.29 3.57
C LEU A 148 -3.86 8.08 3.38
N GLU A 149 -4.76 7.54 2.55
CA GLU A 149 -6.03 8.20 2.19
C GLU A 149 -7.08 7.15 1.84
N ILE A 150 -8.34 7.46 2.13
CA ILE A 150 -9.49 6.64 1.76
C ILE A 150 -10.64 7.53 1.29
N GLU A 151 -11.19 7.20 0.13
CA GLU A 151 -12.35 7.89 -0.45
C GLU A 151 -13.47 6.88 -0.70
N THR A 152 -14.66 7.14 -0.16
CA THR A 152 -15.84 6.32 -0.48
C THR A 152 -16.27 6.59 -1.92
N LEU A 153 -16.38 5.53 -2.71
CA LEU A 153 -16.98 5.63 -4.04
C LEU A 153 -18.50 5.73 -3.87
N SER A 154 -19.06 6.89 -4.22
CA SER A 154 -20.51 7.05 -4.25
C SER A 154 -21.09 6.16 -5.35
N SER A 155 -22.03 5.30 -4.98
CA SER A 155 -22.85 4.58 -5.93
C SER A 155 -23.69 5.60 -6.71
N GLU A 156 -23.32 5.92 -7.95
CA GLU A 156 -24.25 6.62 -8.83
C GLU A 156 -25.51 5.73 -8.94
N SER A 157 -26.62 6.28 -8.44
CA SER A 157 -27.93 5.61 -8.36
C SER A 157 -28.71 5.77 -9.66
#